data_AF-A0A853IB98-F1
#
_entry.id   AF-A0A853IB98-F1
#
_cell.length_a   1.000
_cell.length_b   1.000
_cell.length_c   1.000
_cell.angle_alpha   90.00
_cell.angle_beta   90.00
_cell.angle_gamma   90.00
#
_symmetry.space_group_name_H-M   'P 1'
#
loop_
_entity.id
_entity.type
_entity.pdbx_description
1 polymer ?
#
loop_
_entity_poly.entity_id
_entity_poly.type
_entity_poly.pdbx_seq_one_letter_code
_entity_poly.pdbx_strand_id
1 'polypeptide(L)'
;MGISDTLLKQRLRNRLIESLDAFVDEETVSVVGTDEIIECWYDYMDEDRLAFYDEPVFSSDEINAIKLFHNLLESSYQKVPSTWKIEELKECAEWSTLVTAACEAYSIFLKRGFFDEE
;
A
#
# COMPACT_ATOMS: atom_id res chain seq x y z
N MET A 1 -25.17 -13.55 9.02
CA MET A 1 -24.06 -14.52 8.92
C MET A 1 -22.79 -13.66 8.88
N GLY A 2 -21.94 -13.73 9.91
CA GLY A 2 -20.72 -12.91 9.95
C GLY A 2 -19.70 -13.42 8.92
N ILE A 3 -18.91 -12.50 8.36
CA ILE A 3 -17.73 -12.86 7.57
C ILE A 3 -16.69 -13.47 8.51
N SER A 4 -15.98 -14.51 8.06
CA SER A 4 -14.89 -15.10 8.86
C SER A 4 -13.67 -14.17 8.88
N ASP A 5 -12.92 -14.18 9.98
CA ASP A 5 -11.71 -13.35 10.11
C ASP A 5 -10.68 -13.64 8.99
N THR A 6 -10.58 -14.90 8.58
CA THR A 6 -9.73 -15.30 7.44
C THR A 6 -10.13 -14.60 6.16
N LEU A 7 -11.42 -14.58 5.83
CA LEU A 7 -11.94 -13.95 4.62
C LEU A 7 -11.76 -12.43 4.67
N LEU A 8 -11.96 -11.83 5.84
CA LEU A 8 -11.69 -10.41 6.05
C LEU A 8 -10.21 -10.09 5.81
N LYS A 9 -9.28 -10.89 6.35
CA LYS A 9 -7.83 -10.72 6.13
C LYS A 9 -7.45 -10.89 4.66
N GLN A 10 -8.05 -11.84 3.94
CA GLN A 10 -7.80 -12.04 2.52
C GLN A 10 -8.20 -10.82 1.70
N ARG A 11 -9.39 -10.26 1.97
CA ARG A 11 -9.86 -9.03 1.33
C ARG A 11 -8.95 -7.85 1.64
N LEU A 12 -8.58 -7.65 2.91
CA LEU A 12 -7.63 -6.60 3.30
C LEU A 12 -6.28 -6.76 2.61
N ARG A 13 -5.77 -7.99 2.53
CA ARG A 13 -4.54 -8.28 1.79
C ARG A 13 -4.65 -7.85 0.34
N ASN A 14 -5.75 -8.17 -0.34
CA ASN A 14 -5.98 -7.74 -1.72
C ASN A 14 -6.08 -6.22 -1.85
N ARG A 15 -6.74 -5.52 -0.91
CA ARG A 15 -6.80 -4.05 -0.90
C ARG A 15 -5.43 -3.40 -0.71
N LEU A 16 -4.55 -4.00 0.10
CA LEU A 16 -3.17 -3.51 0.23
C LEU A 16 -2.37 -3.69 -1.05
N ILE A 17 -2.59 -4.78 -1.79
CA ILE A 17 -1.99 -4.99 -3.11
C ILE A 17 -2.41 -3.89 -4.07
N GLU A 18 -3.71 -3.59 -4.14
CA GLU A 18 -4.25 -2.51 -4.98
C GLU A 18 -3.73 -1.13 -4.57
N SER A 19 -3.63 -0.86 -3.26
CA SER A 19 -3.08 0.39 -2.75
C SER A 19 -1.61 0.55 -3.14
N LEU A 20 -0.79 -0.49 -3.01
CA LEU A 20 0.62 -0.46 -3.43
C LEU A 20 0.76 -0.26 -4.95
N ASP A 21 -0.10 -0.89 -5.75
CA ASP A 21 -0.14 -0.72 -7.21
C ASP A 21 -0.43 0.74 -7.59
N ALA A 22 -1.36 1.39 -6.88
CA ALA A 22 -1.73 2.79 -7.11
C ALA A 22 -0.56 3.78 -6.91
N PHE A 23 0.38 3.50 -6.00
CA PHE A 23 1.60 4.31 -5.88
C PHE A 23 2.51 4.19 -7.11
N VAL A 24 2.54 3.01 -7.72
CA VAL A 24 3.47 2.68 -8.83
C VAL A 24 2.90 3.08 -10.19
N ASP A 25 1.57 3.15 -10.32
CA ASP A 25 0.90 3.50 -11.57
C ASP A 25 0.77 5.02 -11.77
N GLU A 26 1.56 5.56 -12.71
CA GLU A 26 1.50 6.97 -13.09
C GLU A 26 0.12 7.38 -13.63
N GLU A 27 -0.62 6.48 -14.29
CA GLU A 27 -1.98 6.79 -14.76
C GLU A 27 -2.91 7.03 -13.58
N THR A 28 -2.93 6.12 -12.60
CA THR A 28 -3.69 6.27 -11.36
C THR A 28 -3.31 7.56 -10.62
N VAL A 29 -2.02 7.86 -10.47
CA VAL A 29 -1.57 9.12 -9.83
C VAL A 29 -2.08 10.35 -10.58
N SER A 30 -2.12 10.32 -11.91
CA SER A 30 -2.60 11.45 -12.71
C SER A 30 -4.11 11.68 -12.62
N VAL A 31 -4.88 10.64 -12.26
CA VAL A 31 -6.35 10.68 -12.16
C VAL A 31 -6.82 10.95 -10.73
N VAL A 32 -6.13 10.36 -9.75
CA VAL A 32 -6.55 10.35 -8.34
C VAL A 32 -5.79 11.41 -7.52
N GLY A 33 -4.52 11.65 -7.86
CA GLY A 33 -3.64 12.53 -7.11
C GLY A 33 -2.95 11.84 -5.94
N THR A 34 -1.83 12.42 -5.49
CA THR A 34 -0.98 11.85 -4.44
C THR A 34 -1.66 11.78 -3.08
N ASP A 35 -2.41 12.81 -2.68
CA ASP A 35 -3.07 12.86 -1.38
C ASP A 35 -4.06 11.71 -1.22
N GLU A 36 -4.91 11.50 -2.22
CA GLU A 36 -5.94 10.46 -2.19
C GLU A 36 -5.33 9.05 -2.24
N ILE A 37 -4.22 8.86 -2.97
CA ILE A 37 -3.48 7.59 -2.94
C ILE A 37 -2.92 7.31 -1.54
N ILE A 38 -2.37 8.34 -0.90
CA ILE A 38 -1.83 8.24 0.47
C ILE A 38 -2.96 7.98 1.46
N GLU A 39 -4.09 8.69 1.38
CA GLU A 39 -5.27 8.47 2.23
C GLU A 39 -5.84 7.05 2.05
N CYS A 40 -5.91 6.55 0.81
CA CYS A 40 -6.33 5.17 0.53
C CYS A 40 -5.44 4.13 1.22
N TRP A 41 -4.15 4.39 1.43
CA TRP A 41 -3.31 3.50 2.23
C TRP A 41 -3.80 3.42 3.68
N TYR A 42 -4.09 4.57 4.28
CA TYR A 42 -4.55 4.68 5.67
C TYR A 42 -5.93 4.06 5.91
N ASP A 43 -6.76 3.94 4.87
CA ASP A 43 -8.02 3.19 4.95
C ASP A 43 -7.82 1.71 5.28
N TYR A 44 -6.66 1.16 4.96
CA TYR A 44 -6.32 -0.24 5.18
C TYR A 44 -5.29 -0.43 6.28
N MET A 45 -4.42 0.54 6.50
CA MET A 45 -3.25 0.42 7.37
C MET A 45 -3.14 1.50 8.44
N ASP A 46 -2.98 1.05 9.68
CA ASP A 46 -2.61 1.83 10.84
C ASP A 46 -1.87 0.91 11.83
N GLU A 47 -1.33 1.48 12.92
CA GLU A 47 -0.58 0.70 13.92
C GLU A 47 -1.43 -0.41 14.57
N ASP A 48 -2.74 -0.19 14.75
CA ASP A 48 -3.63 -1.16 15.39
C ASP A 48 -3.94 -2.34 14.44
N ARG A 49 -4.15 -2.05 13.16
CA ARG A 49 -4.40 -3.05 12.10
C ARG A 49 -3.18 -3.89 11.79
N LEU A 50 -1.99 -3.35 11.97
CA LEU A 50 -0.77 -4.11 11.78
C LEU A 50 -0.70 -5.35 12.69
N ALA A 51 -1.28 -5.29 13.90
CA ALA A 51 -1.40 -6.43 14.80
C ALA A 51 -2.40 -7.50 14.31
N PHE A 52 -3.32 -7.13 13.41
CA PHE A 52 -4.30 -8.04 12.81
C PHE A 52 -3.72 -8.83 11.62
N TYR A 53 -2.58 -8.39 11.08
CA TYR A 53 -1.94 -9.04 9.93
C TYR A 53 -0.97 -10.14 10.41
N ASP A 54 -1.39 -11.37 10.22
CA ASP A 54 -0.68 -12.56 10.70
C ASP A 54 -0.76 -13.73 9.69
N GLU A 55 0.01 -14.77 10.00
CA GLU A 55 -0.02 -16.03 9.28
C GLU A 55 -1.34 -16.78 9.54
N PRO A 56 -1.86 -17.55 8.56
CA PRO A 56 -1.25 -17.87 7.27
C PRO A 56 -1.65 -16.92 6.13
N VAL A 57 -2.53 -15.95 6.38
CA VAL A 57 -3.04 -15.06 5.33
C VAL A 57 -1.93 -14.14 4.85
N PHE A 58 -1.21 -13.52 5.78
CA PHE A 58 0.00 -12.75 5.49
C PHE A 58 1.23 -13.58 5.79
N SER A 59 2.20 -13.60 4.88
CA SER A 59 3.50 -14.19 5.17
C SER A 59 4.34 -13.25 6.02
N SER A 60 5.34 -13.78 6.72
CA SER A 60 6.32 -12.97 7.44
C SER A 60 7.00 -11.91 6.55
N ASP A 61 7.26 -12.23 5.26
CA ASP A 61 7.84 -11.28 4.29
C ASP A 61 6.86 -10.15 3.96
N GLU A 62 5.58 -10.46 3.76
CA GLU A 62 4.51 -9.49 3.48
C GLU A 62 4.30 -8.53 4.66
N ILE A 63 4.28 -9.07 5.89
CA ILE A 63 4.15 -8.28 7.12
C ILE A 63 5.33 -7.30 7.24
N ASN A 64 6.55 -7.78 6.99
CA ASN A 64 7.74 -6.93 7.05
C ASN A 64 7.72 -5.85 5.96
N ALA A 65 7.28 -6.19 4.73
CA ALA A 65 7.17 -5.23 3.63
C ALA A 65 6.17 -4.11 3.96
N ILE A 66 4.99 -4.43 4.48
CA ILE A 66 3.99 -3.45 4.91
C ILE A 66 4.57 -2.53 5.99
N LYS A 67 5.26 -3.09 6.99
CA LYS A 67 5.87 -2.29 8.07
C LYS A 67 6.90 -1.30 7.54
N LEU A 68 7.78 -1.76 6.66
CA LEU A 68 8.83 -0.92 6.07
C LEU A 68 8.21 0.20 5.22
N PHE A 69 7.24 -0.13 4.37
CA PHE A 69 6.55 0.85 3.55
C PHE A 69 5.79 1.87 4.41
N HIS A 70 5.01 1.42 5.40
CA HIS A 70 4.25 2.32 6.28
C HIS A 70 5.16 3.28 7.06
N ASN A 71 6.24 2.77 7.65
CA ASN A 71 7.21 3.62 8.37
C ASN A 71 7.86 4.66 7.44
N LEU A 72 8.17 4.27 6.21
CA LEU A 72 8.70 5.20 5.21
C LEU A 72 7.66 6.27 4.84
N LEU A 73 6.41 5.86 4.62
CA LEU A 73 5.30 6.76 4.33
C LEU A 73 5.12 7.78 5.46
N GLU A 74 5.03 7.35 6.71
CA GLU A 74 4.94 8.23 7.90
C GLU A 74 6.04 9.29 7.94
N SER A 75 7.26 8.93 7.54
CA SER A 75 8.41 9.85 7.56
C SER A 75 8.49 10.80 6.36
N SER A 76 7.73 10.53 5.30
CA SER A 76 7.89 11.16 3.98
C SER A 76 6.65 11.91 3.49
N TYR A 77 5.44 11.50 3.88
CA TYR A 77 4.20 11.97 3.27
C TYR A 77 4.03 13.49 3.33
N GLN A 78 4.44 14.13 4.45
CA GLN A 78 4.33 15.58 4.62
C GLN A 78 5.20 16.41 3.64
N LYS A 79 6.15 15.76 2.96
CA LYS A 79 7.05 16.38 1.98
C LYS A 79 6.63 16.08 0.55
N VAL A 80 5.70 15.16 0.35
CA VAL A 80 5.14 14.86 -0.97
C VAL A 80 4.22 16.01 -1.36
N PRO A 81 4.40 16.63 -2.54
CA PRO A 81 3.48 17.65 -3.02
C PRO A 81 2.09 17.05 -3.23
N SER A 82 1.05 17.72 -2.76
CA SER A 82 -0.33 17.45 -3.14
C SER A 82 -0.54 17.81 -4.61
N THR A 83 -0.52 16.83 -5.50
CA THR A 83 -0.60 17.06 -6.94
C THR A 83 -1.12 15.86 -7.72
N TRP A 84 -1.58 16.16 -8.92
CA TRP A 84 -2.08 15.21 -9.92
C TRP A 84 -1.16 15.21 -11.15
N LYS A 85 -0.05 15.98 -11.10
CA LYS A 85 0.88 16.15 -12.21
C LYS A 85 2.15 15.38 -11.96
N ILE A 86 2.38 14.35 -12.76
CA ILE A 86 3.59 13.50 -12.67
C ILE A 86 4.87 14.33 -12.81
N GLU A 87 4.85 15.39 -13.61
CA GLU A 87 6.00 16.28 -13.79
C GLU A 87 6.46 16.93 -12.48
N GLU A 88 5.53 17.24 -11.57
CA GLU A 88 5.84 17.84 -10.26
C GLU A 88 6.45 16.80 -9.30
N LEU A 89 6.23 15.51 -9.56
CA LEU A 89 6.72 14.39 -8.75
C LEU A 89 8.08 13.87 -9.21
N LYS A 90 8.48 14.11 -10.46
CA LYS A 90 9.78 13.65 -11.02
C LYS A 90 10.99 14.15 -10.22
N GLU A 91 10.88 15.35 -9.66
CA GLU A 91 11.94 15.98 -8.85
C GLU A 91 11.74 15.75 -7.34
N CYS A 92 10.66 15.07 -6.93
CA CYS A 92 10.37 14.77 -5.53
C CYS A 92 11.05 13.46 -5.12
N ALA A 93 12.17 13.58 -4.41
CA ALA A 93 12.94 12.43 -3.93
C ALA A 93 12.12 11.53 -2.99
N GLU A 94 11.29 12.13 -2.13
CA GLU A 94 10.39 11.42 -1.22
C GLU A 94 9.37 10.57 -1.97
N TRP A 95 8.72 11.13 -2.99
CA TRP A 95 7.79 10.38 -3.84
C TRP A 95 8.50 9.23 -4.55
N SER A 96 9.64 9.49 -5.19
CA SER A 96 10.43 8.45 -5.87
C SER A 96 10.84 7.31 -4.93
N THR A 97 11.18 7.64 -3.69
CA THR A 97 11.52 6.66 -2.65
C THR A 97 10.30 5.83 -2.25
N LEU A 98 9.12 6.46 -2.10
CA LEU A 98 7.86 5.76 -1.82
C LEU A 98 7.46 4.84 -2.95
N VAL A 99 7.53 5.28 -4.21
CA VAL A 99 7.24 4.45 -5.39
C VAL A 99 8.15 3.23 -5.43
N THR A 100 9.44 3.40 -5.15
CA THR A 100 10.40 2.29 -5.13
C THR A 100 10.05 1.28 -4.04
N ALA A 101 9.78 1.75 -2.81
CA ALA A 101 9.39 0.88 -1.71
C ALA A 101 8.03 0.20 -1.95
N ALA A 102 7.07 0.89 -2.55
CA ALA A 102 5.78 0.33 -2.95
C ALA A 102 5.96 -0.79 -3.97
N CYS A 103 6.81 -0.58 -4.99
CA CYS A 103 7.12 -1.58 -6.01
C CYS A 103 7.77 -2.84 -5.41
N GLU A 104 8.70 -2.67 -4.46
CA GLU A 104 9.32 -3.79 -3.74
C GLU A 104 8.29 -4.57 -2.91
N ALA A 105 7.45 -3.86 -2.14
CA ALA A 105 6.40 -4.49 -1.34
C ALA A 105 5.36 -5.21 -2.22
N TYR A 106 4.89 -4.56 -3.28
CA TYR A 106 3.96 -5.10 -4.25
C TYR A 106 4.49 -6.41 -4.87
N SER A 107 5.77 -6.40 -5.27
CA SER A 107 6.44 -7.57 -5.81
C SER A 107 6.49 -8.75 -4.82
N ILE A 108 6.58 -8.47 -3.51
CA ILE A 108 6.52 -9.51 -2.46
C ILE A 108 5.12 -10.13 -2.39
N PHE A 109 4.06 -9.31 -2.38
CA PHE A 109 2.68 -9.81 -2.37
C PHE A 109 2.34 -10.64 -3.61
N LEU A 110 2.76 -10.17 -4.79
CA LEU A 110 2.47 -10.83 -6.05
C LEU A 110 3.10 -12.22 -6.18
N LYS A 111 4.09 -12.59 -5.36
CA LYS A 111 4.61 -13.98 -5.29
C LYS A 111 3.50 -14.99 -4.97
N ARG A 112 2.49 -14.59 -4.21
CA ARG A 112 1.33 -15.42 -3.85
C ARG A 112 0.06 -14.99 -4.61
N GLY A 113 0.09 -13.86 -5.30
CA GLY A 113 -1.03 -13.30 -6.05
C GLY A 113 -2.17 -12.83 -5.16
N PHE A 114 -3.33 -12.57 -5.76
CA PHE A 114 -4.57 -12.25 -5.07
C PHE A 114 -5.22 -13.51 -4.50
N PHE A 115 -5.93 -13.37 -3.39
CA PHE A 115 -6.76 -14.44 -2.85
C PHE A 115 -8.22 -14.33 -3.26
N ASP A 116 -8.91 -15.46 -3.22
CA ASP A 116 -10.36 -15.52 -3.38
C ASP A 116 -11.06 -14.72 -2.26
N GLU A 117 -12.11 -13.99 -2.63
CA GLU A 117 -12.86 -13.10 -1.74
C GLU A 117 -14.28 -13.59 -1.45
N GLU A 118 -14.66 -14.78 -1.95
CA GLU A 118 -15.99 -15.42 -1.74
C GLU A 118 -16.05 -16.43 -0.59
#